data_AF-A0A1E7YMC7-F1
#
_entry.id   AF-A0A1E7YMC7-F1
#
_cell.length_a   1.000
_cell.length_b   1.000
_cell.length_c   1.000
_cell.angle_alpha   90.00
_cell.angle_beta   90.00
_cell.angle_gamma   90.00
#
_symmetry.space_group_name_H-M   'P 1'
#
loop_
_entity.id
_entity.type
_entity.pdbx_description
1 polymer ?
#
loop_
_entity_poly.entity_id
_entity_poly.type
_entity_poly.pdbx_seq_one_letter_code
_entity_poly.pdbx_strand_id
1 'polypeptide(L)'
;MIIIEGITASGRKFRPSAWAEMLIEGVGLAHFGIDHKIHYLPYIEPATINGNAAILMDEELEKIRPEAYKEILHFAKENHLVMHYEPGSVAQKRASLLGEMPRRDSRRSSPG
;
A
#
# COMPACT_ATOMS: atom_id res chain seq x y z
N MET A 1 -0.86 11.84 2.70
CA MET A 1 -0.11 10.59 2.54
C MET A 1 0.87 10.66 1.38
N ILE A 2 1.92 9.85 1.45
CA ILE A 2 2.92 9.64 0.42
C ILE A 2 2.53 8.40 -0.39
N ILE A 3 2.68 8.49 -1.70
CA ILE A 3 2.45 7.38 -2.63
C ILE A 3 3.75 7.11 -3.37
N ILE A 4 4.20 5.87 -3.32
CA ILE A 4 5.40 5.39 -4.02
C ILE A 4 4.94 4.38 -5.06
N GLU A 5 4.97 4.77 -6.33
CA GLU A 5 4.56 3.88 -7.43
C GLU A 5 5.72 3.00 -7.88
N GLY A 6 5.42 1.74 -8.20
CA GLY A 6 6.34 0.81 -8.85
C GLY A 6 6.59 1.14 -10.32
N ILE A 7 6.75 2.42 -10.63
CA ILE A 7 7.21 2.95 -11.90
C ILE A 7 8.40 3.87 -11.62
N THR A 8 9.45 3.73 -12.41
CA THR A 8 10.62 4.61 -12.34
C THR A 8 10.31 5.97 -12.97
N ALA A 9 11.09 6.99 -12.64
CA ALA A 9 10.99 8.32 -13.27
C ALA A 9 11.12 8.30 -14.81
N SER A 10 11.71 7.23 -15.37
CA SER A 10 11.79 6.97 -16.81
C SER A 10 10.58 6.22 -17.40
N GLY A 11 9.52 6.00 -16.62
CA GLY A 11 8.29 5.36 -17.06
C GLY A 11 8.35 3.82 -17.13
N ARG A 12 9.36 3.18 -16.55
CA ARG A 12 9.50 1.72 -16.58
C ARG A 12 8.90 1.08 -15.33
N LYS A 13 8.19 -0.04 -15.51
CA LYS A 13 7.67 -0.84 -14.40
C LYS A 13 8.81 -1.42 -13.56
N PHE A 14 8.76 -1.19 -12.25
CA PHE A 14 9.68 -1.75 -11.28
C PHE A 14 9.35 -3.23 -11.01
N ARG A 15 10.38 -4.03 -10.76
CA ARG A 15 10.28 -5.48 -10.55
C ARG A 15 11.12 -5.88 -9.33
N PRO A 16 10.74 -6.95 -8.60
CA PRO A 16 9.59 -7.83 -8.82
C PRO A 16 8.24 -7.13 -8.58
N SER A 17 7.13 -7.74 -9.00
CA SER A 17 5.80 -7.15 -8.77
C SER A 17 5.39 -7.13 -7.31
N ALA A 18 5.98 -7.99 -6.47
CA ALA A 18 5.72 -8.05 -5.02
C ALA A 18 6.68 -7.18 -4.19
N TRP A 19 7.36 -6.21 -4.82
CA TRP A 19 8.39 -5.42 -4.15
C TRP A 19 7.83 -4.60 -2.97
N ALA A 20 6.58 -4.16 -3.06
CA ALA A 20 5.94 -3.34 -2.06
C ALA A 20 5.73 -4.14 -0.77
N GLU A 21 5.15 -5.33 -0.88
CA GLU A 21 4.98 -6.27 0.23
C GLU A 21 6.33 -6.66 0.84
N MET A 22 7.30 -7.03 0.00
CA MET A 22 8.65 -7.41 0.43
C MET A 22 9.34 -6.29 1.22
N LEU A 23 9.22 -5.03 0.78
CA LEU A 23 9.83 -3.90 1.46
C LEU A 23 9.16 -3.66 2.82
N ILE A 24 7.82 -3.60 2.85
CA ILE A 24 7.06 -3.34 4.09
C ILE A 24 7.32 -4.43 5.14
N GLU A 25 7.36 -5.70 4.73
CA GLU A 25 7.73 -6.83 5.59
C GLU A 25 9.19 -6.73 6.04
N GLY A 26 10.11 -6.44 5.13
CA GLY A 26 11.54 -6.34 5.39
C GLY A 26 11.90 -5.23 6.39
N VAL A 27 11.15 -4.13 6.42
CA VAL A 27 11.31 -3.05 7.41
C VAL A 27 10.49 -3.25 8.69
N GLY A 28 9.86 -4.42 8.87
CA GLY A 28 9.17 -4.78 10.11
C GLY A 28 7.86 -4.02 10.36
N LEU A 29 7.20 -3.56 9.29
CA LEU A 29 5.92 -2.85 9.36
C LEU A 29 4.71 -3.77 9.10
N ALA A 30 4.97 -5.06 8.99
CA ALA A 30 3.97 -6.10 8.94
C ALA A 30 4.23 -7.13 10.05
N HIS A 31 3.16 -7.76 10.54
CA HIS A 31 3.26 -8.88 11.46
C HIS A 31 2.35 -10.04 11.03
N PHE A 32 2.76 -11.25 11.37
CA PHE A 32 1.97 -12.45 11.10
C PHE A 32 0.95 -12.65 12.22
N GLY A 33 -0.34 -12.70 11.87
CA GLY A 33 -1.43 -12.93 12.80
C GLY A 33 -1.67 -14.41 13.10
N ILE A 34 -2.42 -14.68 14.16
CA ILE A 34 -2.86 -16.04 14.55
C ILE A 34 -3.77 -16.65 13.48
N ASP A 35 -4.39 -15.81 12.65
CA ASP A 35 -5.22 -16.19 11.51
C ASP A 35 -4.42 -16.60 10.26
N HIS A 36 -3.10 -16.77 10.40
CA HIS A 36 -2.17 -17.06 9.32
C HIS A 36 -2.15 -16.01 8.20
N LYS A 37 -2.50 -14.75 8.52
CA LYS A 37 -2.46 -13.63 7.57
C LYS A 37 -1.43 -12.61 7.99
N ILE A 38 -0.94 -11.87 7.01
CA ILE A 38 -0.08 -10.71 7.21
C ILE A 38 -0.96 -9.50 7.51
N HIS A 39 -0.65 -8.80 8.60
CA HIS A 39 -1.30 -7.57 9.02
C HIS A 39 -0.30 -6.42 8.98
N TYR A 40 -0.64 -5.38 8.24
CA TYR A 40 0.17 -4.16 8.13
C TYR A 40 -0.23 -3.15 9.20
N LEU A 41 0.71 -2.29 9.61
CA LEU A 41 0.37 -1.15 10.44
C LEU A 41 -0.64 -0.21 9.73
N PRO A 42 -1.54 0.48 10.45
CA PRO A 42 -2.62 1.28 9.84
C PRO A 42 -2.15 2.42 8.92
N TYR A 43 -0.89 2.82 9.05
CA TYR A 43 -0.26 3.97 8.36
C TYR A 43 0.44 3.56 7.06
N ILE A 44 0.43 2.29 6.69
CA ILE A 44 1.11 1.79 5.51
C ILE A 44 0.40 0.58 4.92
N GLU A 45 0.28 0.53 3.60
CA GLU A 45 -0.21 -0.68 2.93
C GLU A 45 0.36 -0.81 1.51
N PRO A 46 0.52 -2.04 1.01
CA PRO A 46 0.71 -2.26 -0.41
C PRO A 46 -0.58 -1.94 -1.16
N ALA A 47 -0.45 -1.38 -2.36
CA ALA A 47 -1.55 -1.04 -3.24
C ALA A 47 -1.22 -1.40 -4.70
N THR A 48 -2.23 -1.32 -5.56
CA THR A 48 -2.04 -1.41 -7.02
C THR A 48 -2.60 -0.15 -7.66
N ILE A 49 -1.73 0.62 -8.32
CA ILE A 49 -2.06 1.86 -9.03
C ILE A 49 -1.72 1.65 -10.50
N ASN A 50 -2.72 1.82 -11.38
CA ASN A 50 -2.57 1.63 -12.83
C ASN A 50 -1.92 0.28 -13.23
N GLY A 51 -2.21 -0.79 -12.48
CA GLY A 51 -1.64 -2.12 -12.71
C GLY A 51 -0.19 -2.32 -12.23
N ASN A 52 0.37 -1.35 -11.50
CA ASN A 52 1.68 -1.44 -10.88
C ASN A 52 1.56 -1.47 -9.37
N ALA A 53 2.38 -2.30 -8.72
CA ALA A 53 2.46 -2.33 -7.28
C ALA A 53 2.95 -0.98 -6.76
N ALA A 54 2.40 -0.53 -5.64
CA ALA A 54 2.70 0.74 -5.02
C ALA A 54 2.66 0.61 -3.49
N ILE A 55 3.22 1.58 -2.79
CA ILE A 55 3.09 1.74 -1.34
C ILE A 55 2.29 3.03 -1.07
N LEU A 56 1.28 2.93 -0.22
CA LEU A 56 0.63 4.07 0.41
C LEU A 56 1.17 4.20 1.84
N MET A 57 1.59 5.39 2.25
CA MET A 57 2.23 5.61 3.54
C MET A 57 1.85 6.97 4.13
N ASP A 58 1.47 7.01 5.40
CA ASP A 58 1.20 8.25 6.13
C ASP A 58 2.48 8.85 6.73
N GLU A 59 2.55 10.19 6.81
CA GLU A 59 3.70 10.90 7.38
C GLU A 59 3.83 10.65 8.90
N GLU A 60 2.71 10.35 9.57
CA GLU A 60 2.67 9.94 10.97
C GLU A 60 3.57 8.74 11.25
N LEU A 61 3.84 7.89 10.25
CA LEU A 61 4.75 6.76 10.40
C LEU A 61 6.17 7.20 10.77
N GLU A 62 6.61 8.39 10.37
CA GLU A 62 7.93 8.94 10.75
C GLU A 62 8.07 9.05 12.27
N LYS A 63 6.99 9.41 12.98
CA LYS A 63 7.00 9.57 14.44
C LYS A 63 6.98 8.22 15.17
N ILE A 64 6.39 7.19 14.55
CA ILE A 64 6.16 5.88 15.17
C ILE A 64 7.31 4.91 14.88
N ARG A 65 7.79 4.90 13.63
CA ARG A 65 8.85 4.03 13.10
C ARG A 65 9.79 4.84 12.20
N PRO A 66 10.59 5.78 12.76
CA PRO A 66 11.42 6.70 11.98
C PRO A 66 12.44 6.00 11.08
N GLU A 67 13.03 4.89 11.54
CA GLU A 67 14.01 4.12 10.76
C GLU A 67 13.38 3.46 9.53
N ALA A 68 12.24 2.78 9.70
CA ALA A 68 11.52 2.14 8.61
C ALA A 68 11.00 3.17 7.59
N TYR A 69 10.50 4.31 8.08
CA TYR A 69 10.06 5.42 7.22
C TYR A 69 11.20 5.93 6.34
N LYS A 70 12.37 6.19 6.92
CA LYS A 70 13.57 6.63 6.19
C LYS A 70 14.04 5.58 5.19
N GLU A 71 14.04 4.31 5.57
CA GLU A 71 14.46 3.21 4.69
C GLU A 71 13.55 3.10 3.46
N ILE A 72 12.23 3.22 3.64
CA ILE A 72 11.28 3.20 2.51
C ILE A 72 11.52 4.37 1.55
N LEU A 73 11.69 5.58 2.08
CA LEU A 73 11.96 6.76 1.24
C LEU A 73 13.33 6.67 0.56
N HIS A 74 14.34 6.13 1.25
CA HIS A 74 15.66 5.88 0.69
C HIS A 74 15.57 4.86 -0.45
N PHE A 75 14.90 3.73 -0.24
CA PHE A 75 14.68 2.72 -1.26
C PHE A 75 14.01 3.29 -2.51
N ALA A 76 12.95 4.08 -2.34
CA ALA A 76 12.25 4.71 -3.45
C ALA A 76 13.17 5.66 -4.24
N LYS A 77 13.99 6.43 -3.54
CA LYS A 77 14.96 7.35 -4.15
C LYS A 77 16.05 6.60 -4.93
N GLU A 78 16.69 5.59 -4.34
CA GLU A 78 17.76 4.82 -4.99
C GLU A 78 17.26 4.09 -6.23
N ASN A 79 16.03 3.59 -6.19
CA ASN A 79 15.39 2.92 -7.33
C ASN A 79 14.70 3.88 -8.30
N HIS A 80 14.83 5.20 -8.08
CA HIS A 80 14.25 6.24 -8.92
C HIS A 80 12.73 6.07 -9.11
N LEU A 81 12.02 5.60 -8.09
CA LEU A 81 10.58 5.39 -8.12
C LEU A 81 9.85 6.74 -8.10
N VAL A 82 8.71 6.79 -8.78
CA VAL A 82 7.82 7.95 -8.74
C VAL A 82 7.22 8.07 -7.36
N MET A 83 7.38 9.24 -6.75
CA MET A 83 6.79 9.59 -5.46
C MET A 83 5.95 10.86 -5.60
N HIS A 84 4.75 10.84 -5.02
CA HIS A 84 3.89 12.02 -4.96
C HIS A 84 3.10 12.07 -3.65
N TYR A 85 2.61 13.26 -3.32
CA TYR A 85 1.85 13.53 -2.11
C TYR A 85 0.38 13.72 -2.46
N GLU A 86 -0.49 13.02 -1.73
CA GLU A 86 -1.93 13.21 -1.79
C GLU A 86 -2.47 13.67 -0.44
N PRO A 87 -3.47 14.56 -0.39
CA PRO A 87 -4.17 14.87 0.86
C PRO A 87 -4.91 13.63 1.40
N GLY A 88 -5.00 13.52 2.72
CA GLY A 88 -5.66 12.41 3.41
C GLY A 88 -4.69 11.35 3.96
N SER A 89 -5.27 10.26 4.46
CA SER A 89 -4.55 9.14 5.09
C SER A 89 -4.84 7.79 4.47
N VAL A 90 -3.96 6.81 4.71
CA VAL A 90 -4.12 5.42 4.29
C VAL A 90 -5.46 4.85 4.78
N ALA A 91 -5.83 5.10 6.04
CA ALA A 91 -7.10 4.63 6.60
C ALA A 91 -8.32 5.20 5.87
N GLN A 92 -8.28 6.48 5.48
CA GLN A 92 -9.36 7.11 4.72
C GLN A 92 -9.48 6.53 3.31
N LYS A 93 -8.35 6.33 2.62
CA LYS A 93 -8.32 5.74 1.27
C LYS A 93 -8.79 4.28 1.26
N ARG A 94 -8.42 3.50 2.28
CA ARG A 94 -8.94 2.14 2.48
C ARG A 94 -10.46 2.14 2.69
N ALA A 95 -10.98 3.05 3.52
CA ALA A 95 -12.41 3.15 3.78
C ALA A 95 -13.22 3.54 2.54
N SER A 96 -12.72 4.47 1.70
CA SER A 96 -13.40 4.85 0.46
C SER A 96 -13.45 3.70 -0.54
N LEU A 97 -12.37 2.95 -0.71
CA LEU A 97 -12.32 1.78 -1.60
C LEU A 97 -13.30 0.66 -1.17
N LEU A 98 -13.46 0.44 0.14
CA LEU A 98 -14.41 -0.54 0.66
C LEU A 98 -15.86 -0.07 0.53
N GLY A 99 -16.12 1.25 0.62
CA GLY A 99 -17.44 1.84 0.41
C GLY A 99 -17.91 1.83 -1.05
N GLU A 100 -16.97 1.84 -2.00
CA GLU A 100 -17.23 1.82 -3.44
C GLU A 100 -17.38 0.41 -4.04
N MET A 101 -17.09 -0.65 -3.26
CA MET A 101 -17.36 -2.02 -3.72
C MET A 101 -18.87 -2.16 -4.02
N PRO A 102 -19.27 -2.52 -5.25
CA PRO A 102 -20.68 -2.68 -5.57
C PRO A 102 -21.25 -3.75 -4.63
N ARG A 103 -22.29 -3.37 -3.87
CA ARG A 103 -23.05 -4.31 -3.05
C ARG A 103 -23.40 -5.48 -3.96
N ARG A 104 -22.85 -6.67 -3.72
CA ARG A 104 -23.28 -7.89 -4.42
C ARG A 104 -24.79 -7.95 -4.30
N ASP A 105 -25.51 -7.77 -5.41
CA ASP A 105 -26.96 -7.89 -5.44
C ASP A 105 -27.26 -9.35 -5.08
N SER A 106 -27.60 -9.58 -3.81
CA SER A 106 -28.06 -10.87 -3.31
C SER A 106 -29.52 -11.04 -3.73
N ARG A 107 -29.76 -11.11 -5.04
CA ARG A 107 -31.01 -11.63 -5.60
C ARG A 107 -30.72 -12.98 -6.24
N ARG A 108 -30.46 -13.95 -5.36
CA ARG A 108 -30.81 -15.34 -5.63
C ARG A 108 -32.29 -15.49 -5.31
N SER A 109 -33.15 -15.21 -6.29
CA SER A 109 -34.52 -15.69 -6.27
C SER A 109 -34.54 -17.11 -6.83
N SER A 110 -34.71 -18.08 -5.97
CA SER A 110 -35.42 -19.33 -6.26
C SER A 110 -36.42 -19.51 -5.09
N PRO A 111 -37.55 -20.23 -5.23
CA PRO A 111 -37.92 -21.15 -6.30
C PRO A 111 -39.36 -20.94 -6.83
N GLY A 112 -39.70 -21.66 -7.90
CA GLY A 112 -41.06 -21.87 -8.41
C GLY A 112 -41.03 -23.01 -9.41
#